data_AF-A0A7S1D0R2-F1
#
_entry.id   AF-A0A7S1D0R2-F1
#
_cell.length_a   1.000
_cell.length_b   1.000
_cell.length_c   1.000
_cell.angle_alpha   90.00
_cell.angle_beta   90.00
_cell.angle_gamma   90.00
#
_symmetry.space_group_name_H-M   'P 1'
#
loop_
_entity.id
_entity.type
_entity.pdbx_description
1 polymer ?
#
loop_
_entity_poly.entity_id
_entity_poly.type
_entity_poly.pdbx_seq_one_letter_code
_entity_poly.pdbx_strand_id
1 'polypeptide(L)'
;FCVSVERPSLTLDRVVDGMRRNEEYRKNEDMRTRYLSKAAMVLRLVAKSVRHLHKLQYIHGDVCLATCGKFDDSWKMTNIIGSRRQGEFFSPTRLGESSPPEAVELLNEMIESSRDSGRKRATFVSELEADPSIDIWCFGKLAYESFTGRKLIQFDAEKFMRNDNRALLRLLRWNESDLRVVIDHLRDAGVSNLGADLISCCLLPIPEDRPKTMDEILDHPFWKDMRRRSASSRSGNKGSKNEYVKESKQEI
;
A
#
# COMPACT_ATOMS: atom_id res chain seq x y z
N PHE A 1 -23.90 6.43 -10.79
CA PHE A 1 -22.51 6.79 -10.45
C PHE A 1 -22.51 8.16 -9.82
N CYS A 2 -22.13 8.28 -8.54
CA CYS A 2 -22.08 9.57 -7.85
C CYS A 2 -20.65 10.09 -7.92
N VAL A 3 -20.43 11.14 -8.71
CA VAL A 3 -19.19 11.92 -8.65
C VAL A 3 -19.33 12.81 -7.42
N SER A 4 -18.72 12.41 -6.30
CA SER A 4 -18.69 13.30 -5.14
C SER A 4 -17.75 14.47 -5.45
N VAL A 5 -18.28 15.69 -5.30
CA VAL A 5 -17.52 16.95 -5.39
C VAL A 5 -16.72 17.19 -4.10
N GLU A 6 -16.97 16.39 -3.06
CA GLU A 6 -16.33 16.53 -1.77
C GLU A 6 -14.87 16.12 -1.84
N ARG A 7 -14.01 16.92 -1.20
CA ARG A 7 -12.61 16.56 -0.99
C ARG A 7 -12.50 15.74 0.29
N PRO A 8 -11.65 14.69 0.33
CA PRO A 8 -11.43 13.96 1.57
C PRO A 8 -10.83 14.89 2.63
N SER A 9 -11.27 14.76 3.87
CA SER A 9 -10.72 15.52 5.00
C SER A 9 -9.29 15.10 5.33
N LEU A 10 -8.94 13.86 5.00
CA LEU A 10 -7.63 13.26 5.23
C LEU A 10 -7.36 12.15 4.20
N THR A 11 -6.14 12.03 3.71
CA THR A 11 -5.70 10.92 2.85
C THR A 11 -4.79 9.97 3.61
N LEU A 12 -4.66 8.72 3.14
CA LEU A 12 -3.67 7.80 3.72
C LEU A 12 -2.26 8.33 3.57
N ASP A 13 -1.96 9.02 2.46
CA ASP A 13 -0.67 9.69 2.26
C ASP A 13 -0.34 10.67 3.41
N ARG A 14 -1.29 11.55 3.77
CA ARG A 14 -1.12 12.48 4.89
C ARG A 14 -0.99 11.79 6.24
N VAL A 15 -1.70 10.67 6.44
CA VAL A 15 -1.60 9.85 7.66
C VAL A 15 -0.20 9.25 7.77
N VAL A 16 0.30 8.67 6.68
CA VAL A 16 1.62 8.05 6.62
C VAL A 16 2.72 9.09 6.85
N ASP A 17 2.61 10.25 6.21
CA ASP A 17 3.55 11.35 6.40
C ASP A 17 3.57 11.88 7.85
N GLY A 18 2.40 12.01 8.47
CA GLY A 18 2.28 12.38 9.88
C GLY A 18 2.93 11.35 10.80
N MET A 19 2.73 10.06 10.54
CA MET A 19 3.41 8.97 11.27
C MET A 19 4.93 9.08 11.13
N ARG A 20 5.46 9.28 9.92
CA ARG A 20 6.92 9.31 9.67
C ARG A 20 7.64 10.42 10.44
N ARG A 21 6.96 11.56 10.60
CA ARG A 21 7.46 12.77 11.30
C ARG A 21 7.30 12.68 12.81
N ASN A 22 6.50 11.74 13.31
CA ASN A 22 6.28 11.57 14.74
C ASN A 22 7.40 10.70 15.36
N GLU A 23 8.32 11.31 16.10
CA GLU A 23 9.39 10.56 16.78
C GLU A 23 8.89 9.62 17.88
N GLU A 24 7.79 10.01 18.55
CA GLU A 24 7.18 9.20 19.61
C GLU A 24 6.69 7.86 19.04
N TYR A 25 6.12 7.87 17.83
CA TYR A 25 5.73 6.66 17.11
C TYR A 25 6.88 5.65 16.99
N ARG A 26 8.11 6.11 16.72
CA ARG A 26 9.26 5.21 16.57
C ARG A 26 9.70 4.58 17.88
N LYS A 27 9.44 5.24 19.02
CA LYS A 27 9.85 4.77 20.35
C LYS A 27 8.73 4.01 21.06
N ASN A 28 7.47 4.31 20.76
CA ASN A 28 6.29 3.81 21.47
C ASN A 28 5.62 2.64 20.73
N GLU A 29 5.83 1.42 21.22
CA GLU A 29 5.29 0.19 20.63
C GLU A 29 3.75 0.13 20.64
N ASP A 30 3.10 0.65 21.68
CA ASP A 30 1.65 0.71 21.76
C ASP A 30 1.07 1.62 20.67
N MET A 31 1.73 2.75 20.41
CA MET A 31 1.32 3.67 19.36
C MET A 31 1.45 3.02 17.98
N ARG A 32 2.55 2.30 17.73
CA ARG A 32 2.73 1.52 16.49
C ARG A 32 1.65 0.46 16.33
N THR A 33 1.39 -0.32 17.37
CA THR A 33 0.36 -1.36 17.35
C THR A 33 -1.03 -0.80 17.04
N ARG A 34 -1.40 0.32 17.66
CA ARG A 34 -2.68 1.01 17.39
C ARG A 34 -2.75 1.53 15.96
N TYR A 35 -1.66 2.09 15.46
CA TYR A 35 -1.57 2.56 14.08
C TYR A 35 -1.73 1.41 13.09
N LEU A 36 -0.93 0.34 13.21
CA LEU A 36 -1.00 -0.85 12.35
C LEU A 36 -2.41 -1.43 12.34
N SER A 37 -3.06 -1.50 13.50
CA SER A 37 -4.45 -1.93 13.61
C SER A 37 -5.41 -1.05 12.82
N LYS A 38 -5.27 0.28 12.91
CA LYS A 38 -6.13 1.22 12.16
C LYS A 38 -5.82 1.17 10.66
N ALA A 39 -4.56 1.17 10.27
CA ALA A 39 -4.12 1.05 8.88
C ALA A 39 -4.65 -0.25 8.25
N ALA A 40 -4.55 -1.39 8.95
CA ALA A 40 -5.11 -2.66 8.48
C ALA A 40 -6.64 -2.59 8.29
N MET A 41 -7.37 -1.90 9.17
CA MET A 41 -8.81 -1.69 8.98
C MET A 41 -9.11 -0.90 7.70
N VAL A 42 -8.36 0.16 7.43
CA VAL A 42 -8.51 0.96 6.21
C VAL A 42 -8.15 0.14 4.97
N LEU A 43 -7.02 -0.57 4.99
CA LEU A 43 -6.58 -1.43 3.89
C LEU A 43 -7.62 -2.52 3.59
N ARG A 44 -8.28 -3.09 4.60
CA ARG A 44 -9.38 -4.04 4.38
C ARG A 44 -10.60 -3.40 3.69
N LEU A 45 -10.90 -2.12 3.96
CA LEU A 45 -11.97 -1.38 3.27
C LEU A 45 -11.59 -1.08 1.81
N VAL A 46 -10.32 -0.70 1.58
CA VAL A 46 -9.77 -0.52 0.23
C VAL A 46 -9.88 -1.82 -0.55
N ALA A 47 -9.41 -2.94 0.02
CA ALA A 47 -9.49 -4.25 -0.63
C ALA A 47 -10.92 -4.66 -1.00
N LYS A 48 -11.91 -4.39 -0.12
CA LYS A 48 -13.33 -4.60 -0.41
C LYS A 48 -13.84 -3.73 -1.56
N SER A 49 -13.34 -2.50 -1.67
CA SER A 49 -13.72 -1.56 -2.73
C SER A 49 -13.15 -1.99 -4.08
N VAL A 50 -11.86 -2.35 -4.13
CA VAL A 50 -11.22 -2.94 -5.33
C VAL A 50 -11.96 -4.21 -5.75
N ARG A 51 -12.25 -5.12 -4.80
CA ARG A 51 -13.05 -6.32 -5.10
C ARG A 51 -14.38 -6.00 -5.78
N HIS A 52 -15.07 -4.96 -5.31
CA HIS A 52 -16.36 -4.58 -5.88
C HIS A 52 -16.21 -4.15 -7.34
N LEU A 53 -15.15 -3.39 -7.69
CA LEU A 53 -14.84 -3.05 -9.07
C LEU A 53 -14.50 -4.28 -9.91
N HIS A 54 -13.65 -5.18 -9.41
CA HIS A 54 -13.28 -6.42 -10.12
C HIS A 54 -14.49 -7.31 -10.41
N LYS A 55 -15.46 -7.39 -9.47
CA LYS A 55 -16.74 -8.10 -9.71
C LYS A 55 -17.59 -7.49 -10.82
N LEU A 56 -17.43 -6.19 -11.07
CA LEU A 56 -18.03 -5.48 -12.20
C LEU A 56 -17.16 -5.51 -13.46
N GLN A 57 -16.05 -6.26 -13.45
CA GLN A 57 -15.07 -6.35 -14.53
C GLN A 57 -14.39 -5.00 -14.83
N TYR A 58 -14.17 -4.19 -13.80
CA TYR A 58 -13.41 -2.93 -13.89
C TYR A 58 -12.13 -3.00 -13.06
N ILE A 59 -11.04 -2.52 -13.63
CA ILE A 59 -9.74 -2.34 -12.98
C ILE A 59 -9.61 -0.88 -12.58
N HIS A 60 -9.29 -0.61 -11.31
CA HIS A 60 -9.18 0.74 -10.79
C HIS A 60 -8.06 1.51 -11.49
N GLY A 61 -6.87 0.89 -11.58
CA GLY A 61 -5.72 1.42 -12.31
C GLY A 61 -5.06 2.65 -11.67
N ASP A 62 -5.25 2.86 -10.36
CA ASP A 62 -4.60 3.93 -9.57
C ASP A 62 -4.81 3.70 -8.05
N VAL A 63 -4.57 2.49 -7.55
CA VAL A 63 -4.69 2.19 -6.12
C VAL A 63 -3.44 2.68 -5.39
N CYS A 64 -3.53 3.79 -4.66
CA CYS A 64 -2.38 4.38 -3.97
C CYS A 64 -2.78 5.16 -2.72
N LEU A 65 -1.79 5.66 -1.96
CA LEU A 65 -2.00 6.41 -0.72
C LEU A 65 -2.84 7.68 -0.94
N ALA A 66 -2.69 8.32 -2.10
CA ALA A 66 -3.39 9.56 -2.44
C ALA A 66 -4.85 9.32 -2.84
N THR A 67 -5.18 8.14 -3.38
CA THR A 67 -6.56 7.79 -3.79
C THR A 67 -7.39 7.17 -2.67
N CYS A 68 -6.80 6.95 -1.50
CA CYS A 68 -7.51 6.48 -0.31
C CYS A 68 -7.79 7.64 0.64
N GLY A 69 -9.04 8.09 0.68
CA GLY A 69 -9.47 9.28 1.42
C GLY A 69 -10.50 9.00 2.51
N LYS A 70 -10.48 9.79 3.57
CA LYS A 70 -11.48 9.83 4.63
C LYS A 70 -12.55 10.87 4.29
N PHE A 71 -13.80 10.43 4.24
CA PHE A 71 -15.01 11.22 4.03
C PHE A 71 -15.89 11.04 5.25
N ASP A 72 -16.03 12.11 6.04
CA ASP A 72 -16.66 12.07 7.36
C ASP A 72 -16.08 10.94 8.21
N ASP A 73 -16.88 9.93 8.55
CA ASP A 73 -16.47 8.78 9.37
C ASP A 73 -16.05 7.55 8.56
N SER A 74 -15.96 7.66 7.23
CA SER A 74 -15.71 6.53 6.33
C SER A 74 -14.46 6.70 5.48
N TRP A 75 -13.77 5.59 5.17
CA TRP A 75 -12.70 5.58 4.19
C TRP A 75 -13.21 5.08 2.85
N LYS A 76 -12.89 5.81 1.78
CA LYS A 76 -13.33 5.53 0.41
C LYS A 76 -12.15 5.63 -0.54
N MET A 77 -12.24 4.89 -1.65
CA MET A 77 -11.35 5.08 -2.79
C MET A 77 -11.91 6.17 -3.71
N THR A 78 -11.01 6.97 -4.28
CA THR A 78 -11.32 8.05 -5.22
C THR A 78 -10.63 7.80 -6.56
N ASN A 79 -10.87 8.66 -7.56
CA ASN A 79 -10.27 8.59 -8.90
C ASN A 79 -10.75 7.41 -9.79
N ILE A 80 -11.99 6.95 -9.57
CA ILE A 80 -12.62 5.88 -10.36
C ILE A 80 -12.88 6.23 -11.84
N ILE A 81 -12.85 7.53 -12.19
CA ILE A 81 -13.07 8.00 -13.58
C ILE A 81 -12.04 7.39 -14.53
N GLY A 82 -10.89 6.99 -13.99
CA GLY A 82 -9.81 6.33 -14.69
C GLY A 82 -9.94 4.86 -14.98
N SER A 83 -10.91 4.21 -14.35
CA SER A 83 -10.99 2.76 -14.39
C SER A 83 -11.27 2.26 -15.79
N ARG A 84 -10.71 1.10 -16.12
CA ARG A 84 -10.89 0.43 -17.41
C ARG A 84 -11.63 -0.86 -17.24
N ARG A 85 -12.40 -1.26 -18.23
CA ARG A 85 -12.97 -2.61 -18.25
C ARG A 85 -11.83 -3.61 -18.40
N GLN A 86 -11.92 -4.76 -17.75
CA GLN A 86 -10.93 -5.82 -17.86
C GLN A 86 -10.70 -6.19 -19.34
N GLY A 87 -9.43 -6.28 -19.76
CA GLY A 87 -9.01 -6.50 -21.14
C GLY A 87 -8.91 -5.24 -22.01
N GLU A 88 -9.35 -4.07 -21.54
CA GLU A 88 -9.08 -2.79 -22.23
C GLU A 88 -7.67 -2.30 -21.93
N PHE A 89 -7.11 -1.45 -22.78
CA PHE A 89 -5.79 -0.88 -22.58
C PHE A 89 -5.84 0.51 -21.93
N PHE A 90 -4.82 0.85 -21.13
CA PHE A 90 -4.59 2.21 -20.66
C PHE A 90 -3.09 2.56 -20.63
N SER A 91 -2.81 3.87 -20.61
CA SER A 91 -1.44 4.37 -20.46
C SER A 91 -0.91 4.04 -19.05
N PRO A 92 0.22 3.33 -18.92
CA PRO A 92 0.75 2.96 -17.60
C PRO A 92 1.16 4.16 -16.76
N THR A 93 1.43 5.30 -17.40
CA THR A 93 1.73 6.57 -16.71
C THR A 93 0.65 6.98 -15.71
N ARG A 94 -0.58 6.48 -15.87
CA ARG A 94 -1.68 6.66 -14.93
C ARG A 94 -1.39 6.07 -13.54
N LEU A 95 -0.72 4.91 -13.48
CA LEU A 95 -0.41 4.21 -12.23
C LEU A 95 0.64 4.96 -11.41
N GLY A 96 1.39 5.84 -12.07
CA GLY A 96 2.41 6.66 -11.45
C GLY A 96 3.45 5.82 -10.70
N GLU A 97 3.77 6.24 -9.47
CA GLU A 97 4.73 5.52 -8.62
C GLU A 97 4.23 4.13 -8.20
N SER A 98 2.95 3.80 -8.45
CA SER A 98 2.35 2.52 -8.11
C SER A 98 2.40 1.50 -9.24
N SER A 99 3.09 1.83 -10.33
CA SER A 99 3.28 0.95 -11.48
C SER A 99 3.89 -0.41 -11.06
N PRO A 100 3.38 -1.52 -11.59
CA PRO A 100 3.96 -2.85 -11.42
C PRO A 100 5.12 -3.09 -12.40
N PRO A 101 5.92 -4.17 -12.23
CA PRO A 101 7.07 -4.46 -13.08
C PRO A 101 6.71 -4.58 -14.57
N GLU A 102 5.59 -5.22 -14.89
CA GLU A 102 5.06 -5.40 -16.24
C GLU A 102 4.63 -4.10 -16.94
N ALA A 103 4.55 -2.99 -16.21
CA ALA A 103 4.31 -1.67 -16.80
C ALA A 103 5.57 -1.04 -17.41
N VAL A 104 6.74 -1.66 -17.24
CA VAL A 104 8.04 -1.14 -17.66
C VAL A 104 8.72 -2.13 -18.59
N GLU A 105 9.42 -1.62 -19.60
CA GLU A 105 10.20 -2.40 -20.55
C GLU A 105 11.58 -1.77 -20.80
N LEU A 106 12.50 -2.54 -21.39
CA LEU A 106 13.76 -1.99 -21.90
C LEU A 106 13.51 -1.27 -23.22
N LEU A 107 14.03 -0.06 -23.31
CA LEU A 107 14.05 0.68 -24.57
C LEU A 107 15.09 0.04 -25.50
N ASN A 108 14.65 -0.58 -26.60
CA ASN A 108 15.56 -1.11 -27.61
C ASN A 108 16.18 0.03 -28.43
N GLU A 109 17.50 0.20 -28.30
CA GLU A 109 18.30 1.29 -28.88
C GLU A 109 18.43 1.26 -30.43
N MET A 110 17.61 0.50 -31.16
CA MET A 110 17.69 0.45 -32.63
C MET A 110 17.27 1.77 -33.32
N ILE A 111 16.76 2.76 -32.59
CA ILE A 111 16.14 3.97 -33.16
C ILE A 111 16.99 5.25 -32.99
N GLU A 112 18.00 5.30 -32.10
CA GLU A 112 18.76 6.54 -31.89
C GLU A 112 20.27 6.37 -32.17
N SER A 113 20.67 6.87 -33.34
CA SER A 113 22.04 7.04 -33.80
C SER A 113 22.78 8.13 -32.99
N SER A 114 23.02 7.90 -31.70
CA SER A 114 23.73 8.86 -30.85
C SER A 114 24.58 8.21 -29.77
N ARG A 115 25.89 8.12 -30.06
CA ARG A 115 27.12 8.28 -29.25
C ARG A 115 27.21 7.92 -27.74
N ASP A 116 26.16 7.50 -27.04
CA ASP A 116 26.23 7.04 -25.64
C ASP A 116 26.06 5.51 -25.58
N SER A 117 27.09 4.82 -26.03
CA SER A 117 27.14 3.36 -26.19
C SER A 117 27.00 2.63 -24.85
N GLY A 118 25.86 1.95 -24.65
CA GLY A 118 25.74 0.78 -23.75
C GLY A 118 24.94 0.96 -22.45
N ARG A 119 24.31 2.11 -22.20
CA ARG A 119 23.47 2.29 -21.00
C ARG A 119 22.04 1.83 -21.25
N LYS A 120 21.71 0.62 -20.77
CA LYS A 120 20.32 0.11 -20.71
C LYS A 120 19.36 1.19 -20.16
N ARG A 121 18.37 1.58 -20.95
CA ARG A 121 17.29 2.48 -20.55
C ARG A 121 15.99 1.68 -20.37
N ALA A 122 15.24 2.02 -19.33
CA ALA A 122 13.89 1.53 -19.10
C ALA A 122 12.87 2.64 -19.36
N THR A 123 11.73 2.26 -19.89
CA THR A 123 10.58 3.15 -20.17
C THR A 123 9.30 2.45 -19.77
N PHE A 124 8.21 3.20 -19.58
CA PHE A 124 6.89 2.60 -19.53
C PHE A 124 6.53 2.00 -20.89
N VAL A 125 5.81 0.88 -20.88
CA VAL A 125 5.18 0.32 -22.08
C VAL A 125 4.20 1.35 -22.68
N SER A 126 3.93 1.28 -23.98
CA SER A 126 2.99 2.21 -24.63
C SER A 126 1.57 2.05 -24.09
N GLU A 127 1.15 0.80 -23.91
CA GLU A 127 -0.17 0.40 -23.46
C GLU A 127 -0.06 -0.79 -22.51
N LEU A 128 -0.88 -0.80 -21.47
CA LEU A 128 -0.99 -1.91 -20.51
C LEU A 128 -2.43 -2.40 -20.48
N GLU A 129 -2.60 -3.71 -20.61
CA GLU A 129 -3.91 -4.37 -20.52
C GLU A 129 -4.44 -4.28 -19.09
N ALA A 130 -5.70 -3.91 -18.95
CA ALA A 130 -6.38 -3.82 -17.67
C ALA A 130 -6.66 -5.22 -17.13
N ASP A 131 -5.79 -5.66 -16.21
CA ASP A 131 -5.89 -6.93 -15.51
C ASP A 131 -5.99 -6.74 -13.98
N PRO A 132 -6.73 -7.58 -13.23
CA PRO A 132 -6.82 -7.52 -11.77
C PRO A 132 -5.47 -7.53 -11.05
N SER A 133 -4.45 -8.20 -11.61
CA SER A 133 -3.11 -8.30 -11.04
C SER A 133 -2.43 -6.94 -10.85
N ILE A 134 -2.82 -5.91 -11.62
CA ILE A 134 -2.31 -4.55 -11.51
C ILE A 134 -2.79 -3.93 -10.20
N ASP A 135 -4.10 -3.94 -9.95
CA ASP A 135 -4.66 -3.40 -8.70
C ASP A 135 -4.16 -4.18 -7.49
N ILE A 136 -3.90 -5.48 -7.64
CA ILE A 136 -3.34 -6.34 -6.59
C ILE A 136 -1.91 -5.92 -6.23
N TRP A 137 -1.06 -5.68 -7.23
CA TRP A 137 0.27 -5.10 -6.99
C TRP A 137 0.18 -3.74 -6.31
N CYS A 138 -0.65 -2.84 -6.85
CA CYS A 138 -0.85 -1.51 -6.31
C CYS A 138 -1.36 -1.56 -4.86
N PHE A 139 -2.23 -2.52 -4.53
CA PHE A 139 -2.68 -2.79 -3.15
C PHE A 139 -1.53 -3.28 -2.25
N GLY A 140 -0.70 -4.22 -2.72
CA GLY A 140 0.47 -4.69 -2.00
C GLY A 140 1.43 -3.55 -1.66
N LYS A 141 1.71 -2.70 -2.65
CA LYS A 141 2.51 -1.48 -2.45
C LYS A 141 1.85 -0.53 -1.46
N LEU A 142 0.57 -0.21 -1.65
CA LEU A 142 -0.18 0.64 -0.73
C LEU A 142 -0.08 0.12 0.71
N ALA A 143 -0.24 -1.18 0.94
CA ALA A 143 -0.16 -1.80 2.25
C ALA A 143 1.27 -1.70 2.84
N TYR A 144 2.28 -1.98 2.03
CA TYR A 144 3.68 -1.82 2.41
C TYR A 144 3.99 -0.38 2.86
N GLU A 145 3.65 0.60 2.03
CA GLU A 145 3.95 2.02 2.31
C GLU A 145 3.13 2.51 3.51
N SER A 146 1.90 2.01 3.68
CA SER A 146 1.04 2.32 4.82
C SER A 146 1.63 1.82 6.14
N PHE A 147 2.18 0.61 6.19
CA PHE A 147 2.71 0.06 7.43
C PHE A 147 4.12 0.53 7.76
N THR A 148 4.98 0.67 6.75
CA THR A 148 6.40 0.99 6.96
C THR A 148 6.68 2.49 6.95
N GLY A 149 5.82 3.28 6.30
CA GLY A 149 6.10 4.67 5.98
C GLY A 149 7.30 4.84 5.04
N ARG A 150 7.70 3.78 4.32
CA ARG A 150 8.78 3.80 3.35
C ARG A 150 8.19 3.71 1.95
N LYS A 151 8.82 4.37 0.97
CA LYS A 151 8.49 4.18 -0.44
C LYS A 151 9.00 2.82 -0.89
N LEU A 152 8.17 2.03 -1.57
CA LEU A 152 8.59 0.71 -2.09
C LEU A 152 9.72 0.88 -3.11
N ILE A 153 9.53 1.83 -4.02
CA ILE A 153 10.51 2.30 -4.99
C ILE A 153 10.60 3.82 -4.83
N GLN A 154 11.82 4.29 -4.57
CA GLN A 154 12.08 5.72 -4.45
C GLN A 154 12.32 6.30 -5.83
N PHE A 155 11.39 7.14 -6.27
CA PHE A 155 11.59 8.01 -7.43
C PHE A 155 12.27 9.32 -6.99
N ASP A 156 13.10 9.85 -7.88
CA ASP A 156 13.77 11.14 -7.75
C ASP A 156 12.76 12.28 -7.92
N ALA A 157 12.58 13.09 -6.88
CA ALA A 157 11.59 14.17 -6.85
C ALA A 157 11.89 15.30 -7.86
N GLU A 158 13.15 15.45 -8.28
CA GLU A 158 13.55 16.46 -9.25
C GLU A 158 13.31 16.00 -10.69
N LYS A 159 13.03 14.70 -10.90
CA LYS A 159 12.81 14.12 -12.22
C LYS A 159 11.35 13.83 -12.42
N PHE A 160 10.88 14.07 -13.65
CA PHE A 160 9.66 13.41 -14.11
C PHE A 160 9.87 11.90 -14.00
N MET A 161 8.89 11.19 -13.45
CA MET A 161 8.95 9.74 -13.24
C MET A 161 9.40 8.95 -14.48
N ARG A 162 8.89 9.33 -15.67
CA ARG A 162 9.28 8.73 -16.97
C ARG A 162 10.77 8.90 -17.32
N ASN A 163 11.46 9.83 -16.66
CA ASN A 163 12.88 10.14 -16.86
C ASN A 163 13.76 9.56 -15.75
N ASP A 164 13.19 8.96 -14.68
CA ASP A 164 13.98 8.33 -13.62
C ASP A 164 14.35 6.89 -14.00
N ASN A 165 15.34 6.79 -14.89
CA ASN A 165 15.83 5.50 -15.39
C ASN A 165 16.29 4.55 -14.27
N ARG A 166 16.77 5.08 -13.13
CA ARG A 166 17.24 4.25 -12.01
C ARG A 166 16.06 3.57 -11.32
N ALA A 167 15.00 4.32 -11.02
CA ALA A 167 13.80 3.77 -10.42
C ALA A 167 13.09 2.80 -11.37
N LEU A 168 13.00 3.14 -12.65
CA LEU A 168 12.40 2.26 -13.68
C LEU A 168 13.18 0.96 -13.85
N LEU A 169 14.52 1.00 -13.92
CA LEU A 169 15.34 -0.21 -13.97
C LEU A 169 15.21 -1.06 -12.71
N ARG A 170 15.02 -0.44 -11.55
CA ARG A 170 14.76 -1.18 -10.30
C ARG A 170 13.41 -1.88 -10.35
N LEU A 171 12.36 -1.18 -10.79
CA LEU A 171 11.02 -1.76 -10.95
C LEU A 171 11.02 -2.91 -11.95
N LEU A 172 11.67 -2.72 -13.11
CA LEU A 172 11.79 -3.73 -14.15
C LEU A 172 12.53 -5.00 -13.67
N ARG A 173 13.51 -4.84 -12.78
CA ARG A 173 14.34 -5.95 -12.25
C ARG A 173 13.83 -6.50 -10.92
N TRP A 174 12.63 -6.10 -10.50
CA TRP A 174 12.03 -6.54 -9.25
C TRP A 174 12.04 -8.06 -9.15
N ASN A 175 12.55 -8.60 -8.05
CA ASN A 175 12.72 -10.04 -7.89
C ASN A 175 12.63 -10.47 -6.40
N GLU A 176 12.90 -11.75 -6.14
CA GLU A 176 12.84 -12.35 -4.81
C GLU A 176 13.75 -11.68 -3.77
N SER A 177 14.89 -11.12 -4.17
CA SER A 177 15.75 -10.38 -3.24
C SER A 177 15.11 -9.07 -2.78
N ASP A 178 14.37 -8.38 -3.66
CA ASP A 178 13.58 -7.19 -3.28
C ASP A 178 12.43 -7.58 -2.32
N LEU A 179 11.79 -8.73 -2.55
CA LEU A 179 10.76 -9.26 -1.66
C LEU A 179 11.27 -9.56 -0.25
N ARG A 180 12.49 -10.10 -0.12
CA ARG A 180 13.12 -10.30 1.21
C ARG A 180 13.30 -8.98 1.95
N VAL A 181 13.78 -7.94 1.24
CA VAL A 181 13.90 -6.59 1.80
C VAL A 181 12.55 -6.03 2.22
N VAL A 182 11.48 -6.30 1.45
CA VAL A 182 10.11 -5.94 1.83
C VAL A 182 9.67 -6.64 3.12
N ILE A 183 9.89 -7.94 3.23
CA ILE A 183 9.55 -8.75 4.41
C ILE A 183 10.29 -8.23 5.65
N ASP A 184 11.59 -7.95 5.54
CA ASP A 184 12.40 -7.44 6.65
C ASP A 184 11.89 -6.07 7.11
N HIS A 185 11.63 -5.15 6.17
CA HIS A 185 11.05 -3.85 6.49
C HIS A 185 9.68 -3.94 7.18
N LEU A 186 8.84 -4.90 6.78
CA LEU A 186 7.53 -5.12 7.40
C LEU A 186 7.67 -5.64 8.83
N ARG A 187 8.61 -6.57 9.06
CA ARG A 187 8.92 -7.08 10.40
C ARG A 187 9.46 -5.98 11.30
N ASP A 188 10.38 -5.15 10.79
CA ASP A 188 10.91 -3.98 11.51
C ASP A 188 9.81 -2.98 11.90
N ALA A 189 8.79 -2.85 11.04
CA ALA A 189 7.63 -2.00 11.31
C ALA A 189 6.65 -2.61 12.33
N GLY A 190 6.88 -3.85 12.79
CA GLY A 190 6.01 -4.58 13.73
C GLY A 190 4.84 -5.31 13.08
N VAL A 191 4.86 -5.49 11.75
CA VAL A 191 3.86 -6.27 11.02
C VAL A 191 4.09 -7.76 11.30
N SER A 192 3.01 -8.51 11.55
CA SER A 192 3.11 -9.95 11.80
C SER A 192 3.57 -10.72 10.56
N ASN A 193 4.10 -11.93 10.74
CA ASN A 193 4.51 -12.78 9.62
C ASN A 193 3.36 -13.00 8.60
N LEU A 194 2.12 -13.10 9.07
CA LEU A 194 0.94 -13.20 8.19
C LEU A 194 0.70 -11.91 7.38
N GLY A 195 0.99 -10.74 7.95
CA GLY A 195 0.90 -9.48 7.21
C GLY A 195 2.01 -9.35 6.18
N ALA A 196 3.23 -9.75 6.54
CA ALA A 196 4.36 -9.80 5.62
C ALA A 196 4.08 -10.74 4.44
N ASP A 197 3.60 -11.95 4.72
CA ASP A 197 3.21 -12.97 3.74
C ASP A 197 2.18 -12.44 2.73
N LEU A 198 1.04 -11.91 3.23
CA LEU A 198 0.01 -11.31 2.38
C LEU A 198 0.57 -10.24 1.43
N ILE A 199 1.39 -9.33 1.97
CA ILE A 199 1.94 -8.21 1.21
C ILE A 199 2.96 -8.71 0.18
N SER A 200 3.84 -9.66 0.54
CA SER A 200 4.80 -10.23 -0.39
C SER A 200 4.12 -10.98 -1.54
N CYS A 201 3.02 -11.72 -1.28
CA CYS A 201 2.26 -12.38 -2.35
C CYS A 201 1.67 -11.37 -3.35
N CYS A 202 1.22 -10.20 -2.88
CA CYS A 202 0.72 -9.15 -3.78
C CYS A 202 1.84 -8.51 -4.63
N LEU A 203 3.08 -8.54 -4.14
CA LEU A 203 4.25 -7.89 -4.74
C LEU A 203 5.14 -8.87 -5.54
N LEU A 204 4.61 -10.03 -5.93
CA LEU A 204 5.34 -10.96 -6.79
C LEU A 204 5.61 -10.34 -8.17
N PRO A 205 6.81 -10.53 -8.74
CA PRO A 205 7.21 -9.88 -9.98
C PRO A 205 6.34 -10.30 -11.16
N ILE A 206 5.99 -11.60 -11.22
CA ILE A 206 5.18 -12.20 -12.26
C ILE A 206 3.71 -12.02 -11.89
N PRO A 207 2.88 -11.35 -12.72
CA PRO A 207 1.45 -11.16 -12.45
C PRO A 207 0.70 -12.45 -12.15
N GLU A 208 1.10 -13.54 -12.80
CA GLU A 208 0.48 -14.85 -12.67
C GLU A 208 0.77 -15.54 -11.33
N ASP A 209 1.77 -15.10 -10.57
CA ASP A 209 2.08 -15.68 -9.26
C ASP A 209 1.37 -14.93 -8.13
N ARG A 210 0.83 -13.73 -8.41
CA ARG A 210 0.03 -12.95 -7.45
C ARG A 210 -1.32 -13.63 -7.17
N PRO A 211 -2.00 -13.29 -6.06
CA PRO A 211 -3.40 -13.68 -5.85
C PRO A 211 -4.24 -13.36 -7.08
N LYS A 212 -5.19 -14.23 -7.42
CA LYS A 212 -6.00 -14.05 -8.65
C LYS A 212 -7.17 -13.10 -8.46
N THR A 213 -7.58 -12.92 -7.21
CA THR A 213 -8.73 -12.11 -6.86
C THR A 213 -8.51 -11.38 -5.54
N MET A 214 -9.24 -10.28 -5.36
CA MET A 214 -9.31 -9.62 -4.07
C MET A 214 -10.04 -10.47 -2.99
N ASP A 215 -10.77 -11.52 -3.37
CA ASP A 215 -11.37 -12.46 -2.41
C ASP A 215 -10.28 -13.29 -1.71
N GLU A 216 -9.27 -13.80 -2.44
CA GLU A 216 -8.09 -14.46 -1.85
C GLU A 216 -7.36 -13.54 -0.86
N ILE A 217 -7.17 -12.27 -1.24
CA ILE A 217 -6.58 -11.26 -0.36
C ILE A 217 -7.44 -11.08 0.89
N LEU A 218 -8.76 -10.96 0.77
CA LEU A 218 -9.68 -10.71 1.90
C LEU A 218 -9.90 -11.91 2.82
N ASP A 219 -9.67 -13.11 2.32
CA ASP A 219 -9.75 -14.38 3.06
C ASP A 219 -8.45 -14.75 3.77
N HIS A 220 -7.36 -14.04 3.47
CA HIS A 220 -6.06 -14.25 4.10
C HIS A 220 -6.13 -14.23 5.65
N PRO A 221 -5.44 -15.16 6.36
CA PRO A 221 -5.47 -15.26 7.81
C PRO A 221 -5.06 -13.99 8.57
N PHE A 222 -4.25 -13.13 7.94
CA PHE A 222 -3.84 -11.82 8.47
C PHE A 222 -5.01 -11.02 9.06
N TRP A 223 -6.16 -10.97 8.37
CA TRP A 223 -7.31 -10.18 8.83
C TRP A 223 -7.99 -10.74 10.07
N LYS A 224 -7.84 -12.05 10.34
CA LYS A 224 -8.31 -12.68 11.58
C LYS A 224 -7.33 -12.40 12.71
N ASP A 225 -6.02 -12.49 12.45
CA ASP A 225 -4.95 -12.16 13.41
C ASP A 225 -5.06 -10.71 13.91
N MET A 226 -5.21 -9.75 12.99
CA MET A 226 -5.34 -8.33 13.34
C MET A 226 -6.54 -8.07 14.26
N ARG A 227 -7.70 -8.69 14.02
CA ARG A 227 -8.88 -8.55 14.88
C ARG A 227 -8.64 -9.07 16.30
N ARG A 228 -7.88 -10.16 16.44
CA ARG A 228 -7.53 -10.74 17.76
C ARG A 228 -6.61 -9.80 18.54
N ARG A 229 -5.59 -9.23 17.88
CA ARG A 229 -4.64 -8.26 18.49
C ARG A 229 -5.33 -6.96 18.94
N SER A 230 -6.31 -6.47 18.18
CA SER A 230 -7.09 -5.29 18.58
C SER A 230 -8.00 -5.56 19.80
N ALA A 231 -8.44 -6.81 20.00
CA ALA A 231 -9.27 -7.18 21.14
C ALA A 231 -8.45 -7.32 22.42
N SER A 232 -7.27 -7.96 22.36
CA SER A 232 -6.41 -8.18 23.53
C SER A 232 -5.90 -6.87 24.15
N SER A 233 -5.55 -5.88 23.32
CA SER A 233 -5.11 -4.56 23.76
C SER A 233 -6.19 -3.76 24.52
N ARG A 234 -7.48 -4.06 24.33
CA ARG A 234 -8.59 -3.42 25.07
C ARG A 234 -8.83 -4.04 26.45
N SER A 235 -8.55 -5.32 26.62
CA SER A 235 -8.71 -6.04 27.89
C SER A 235 -7.61 -5.72 28.93
N GLY A 236 -6.39 -5.38 28.49
CA GLY A 236 -5.28 -5.07 29.40
C GLY A 236 -5.39 -3.73 30.13
N ASN A 237 -6.22 -2.80 29.65
CA ASN A 237 -6.27 -1.43 30.18
C ASN A 237 -7.35 -1.19 31.26
N LYS A 238 -7.98 -2.26 31.77
CA LYS A 238 -9.01 -2.18 32.84
C LYS A 238 -8.45 -2.44 34.26
N GLY A 239 -7.15 -2.68 34.43
CA GLY A 239 -6.56 -3.15 35.69
C GLY A 239 -5.86 -2.12 36.59
N SER A 240 -5.68 -0.85 36.19
CA SER A 240 -4.81 0.10 36.93
C SER A 240 -5.48 1.42 37.30
N LYS A 241 -6.70 1.37 37.84
CA LYS A 241 -7.31 2.48 38.59
C LYS A 241 -8.23 1.92 39.68
N ASN A 242 -7.66 1.53 40.81
CA ASN A 242 -8.28 1.60 42.15
C ASN A 242 -7.36 0.95 43.18
N GLU A 243 -6.30 1.65 43.57
CA GLU A 243 -5.64 1.41 44.85
C GLU A 243 -4.99 2.73 45.23
N TYR A 244 -5.68 3.49 46.08
CA TYR A 244 -5.21 4.59 46.95
C TYR A 244 -6.42 5.46 47.29
N VAL A 245 -7.20 5.09 48.31
CA VAL A 245 -7.72 5.96 49.40
C VAL A 245 -8.31 5.04 50.48
N LYS A 246 -7.47 4.58 51.40
CA LYS A 246 -7.73 4.30 52.82
C LYS A 246 -6.33 4.42 53.43
N GLU A 247 -5.98 5.43 54.22
CA GLU A 247 -6.33 5.55 55.64
C GLU A 247 -5.93 6.96 56.13
N SER A 248 -6.83 7.63 56.85
CA SER A 248 -6.49 8.57 57.94
C SER A 248 -7.79 9.06 58.58
N LYS A 249 -8.33 8.22 59.46
CA LYS A 249 -9.24 8.64 60.54
C LYS A 249 -8.91 7.83 61.79
N GLN A 250 -8.20 8.49 62.70
CA GLN A 250 -8.17 8.29 64.16
C GLN A 250 -7.79 9.68 64.69
N GLU A 251 -8.74 10.54 65.07
CA GLU A 251 -9.42 10.64 66.37
C GLU A 251 -8.51 10.96 67.56
N ILE A 252 -8.75 12.18 68.08
CA ILE A 252 -8.72 12.69 69.47
C ILE A 252 -7.36 12.85 70.15
#